data_AF-A0A9W8QTG0-F1
#
_entry.id   AF-A0A9W8QTG0-F1
#
_cell.length_a   1.000
_cell.length_b   1.000
_cell.length_c   1.000
_cell.angle_alpha   90.00
_cell.angle_beta   90.00
_cell.angle_gamma   90.00
#
_symmetry.space_group_name_H-M   'P 1'
#
loop_
_entity.id
_entity.type
_entity.pdbx_description
1 polymer ?
#
loop_
_entity_poly.entity_id
_entity_poly.type
_entity_poly.pdbx_seq_one_letter_code
_entity_poly.pdbx_strand_id
1 'polypeptide(L)'
;MLSEFCERNNAGWNVTCPAGGSLPKMTLKSLLSNKFPVFAAAPALAMNPGFALAAYATICGHLKQPLRFPGGIEAWQSHISHITGKLNGYFAEWVVLTEETKNQKFNIHDNSFFTCESLWPKLAGWYGIDWTGPEETGLTEVEFGHSPPPRGYGPRALIRYKFNFEDWAASPDVKQAWTELAEKHDLVCKDLNQLTQALKFGNTTVQQPGALILSMDKARKLGWHGYVDTYQGLLEVFDEFAKLKMIPNVPKISVRFP
;
A
#
# COMPACT_ATOMS: atom_id res chain seq x y z
N MET A 1 -15.08 7.61 -24.95
CA MET A 1 -15.67 8.10 -23.68
C MET A 1 -14.86 9.23 -23.05
N LEU A 2 -13.56 9.11 -22.73
CA LEU A 2 -12.71 10.25 -22.29
C LEU A 2 -12.09 11.01 -23.47
N SER A 3 -11.41 10.30 -24.38
CA SER A 3 -10.78 10.91 -25.57
C SER A 3 -11.78 11.71 -26.40
N GLU A 4 -12.94 11.13 -26.69
CA GLU A 4 -14.03 11.79 -27.43
C GLU A 4 -14.58 13.03 -26.71
N PHE A 5 -14.63 13.02 -25.37
CA PHE A 5 -15.05 14.21 -24.60
C PHE A 5 -14.01 15.32 -24.74
N CYS A 6 -12.74 14.99 -24.58
CA CYS A 6 -11.64 15.94 -24.70
C CYS A 6 -11.52 16.53 -26.12
N GLU A 7 -11.68 15.70 -27.16
CA GLU A 7 -11.72 16.14 -28.56
C GLU A 7 -12.86 17.14 -28.80
N ARG A 8 -14.08 16.85 -28.31
CA ARG A 8 -15.23 17.75 -28.45
C ARG A 8 -15.06 19.10 -27.74
N ASN A 9 -14.20 19.16 -26.72
CA ASN A 9 -13.97 20.36 -25.90
C ASN A 9 -12.61 21.02 -26.16
N ASN A 10 -11.88 20.59 -27.20
CA ASN A 10 -10.53 21.08 -27.52
C ASN A 10 -9.56 21.03 -26.31
N ALA A 11 -9.65 19.95 -25.53
CA ALA A 11 -8.84 19.72 -24.33
C ALA A 11 -7.88 18.54 -24.52
N GLY A 12 -6.73 18.58 -23.84
CA GLY A 12 -5.86 17.41 -23.69
C GLY A 12 -6.37 16.45 -22.61
N TRP A 13 -5.85 15.23 -22.61
CA TRP A 13 -6.08 14.27 -21.51
C TRP A 13 -4.82 13.51 -21.13
N ASN A 14 -4.76 13.04 -19.88
CA ASN A 14 -3.75 12.09 -19.44
C ASN A 14 -4.43 10.99 -18.63
N VAL A 15 -3.90 9.76 -18.68
CA VAL A 15 -4.33 8.66 -17.81
C VAL A 15 -3.14 8.17 -17.01
N THR A 16 -3.21 8.28 -15.69
CA THR A 16 -2.19 7.75 -14.78
C THR A 16 -2.65 6.42 -14.19
N CYS A 17 -1.79 5.41 -14.23
CA CYS A 17 -2.04 4.08 -13.67
C CYS A 17 -1.06 3.82 -12.53
N PRO A 18 -1.41 4.24 -11.31
CA PRO A 18 -0.56 4.05 -10.14
C PRO A 18 -0.34 2.58 -9.81
N ALA A 19 0.85 2.29 -9.29
CA ALA A 19 1.17 0.98 -8.79
C ALA A 19 0.31 0.64 -7.57
N GLY A 20 -0.08 -0.63 -7.50
CA GLY A 20 -0.98 -1.13 -6.48
C GLY A 20 -1.81 -2.28 -7.03
N GLY A 21 -1.76 -3.42 -6.35
CA GLY A 21 -2.27 -4.70 -6.85
C GLY A 21 -3.67 -4.63 -7.45
N SER A 22 -3.85 -5.31 -8.58
CA SER A 22 -5.15 -5.48 -9.22
C SER A 22 -6.04 -6.41 -8.41
N LEU A 23 -7.21 -5.95 -7.98
CA LEU A 23 -8.27 -6.84 -7.48
C LEU A 23 -8.98 -7.56 -8.66
N PRO A 24 -9.47 -8.80 -8.45
CA PRO A 24 -9.95 -9.72 -9.51
C PRO A 24 -11.28 -9.34 -10.19
N LYS A 25 -11.83 -8.15 -9.92
CA LYS A 25 -13.06 -7.64 -10.57
C LYS A 25 -12.93 -6.16 -10.89
N MET A 26 -11.96 -5.81 -11.73
CA MET A 26 -11.92 -4.45 -12.30
C MET A 26 -12.95 -4.32 -13.44
N THR A 27 -14.18 -3.92 -13.11
CA THR A 27 -15.14 -3.43 -14.12
C THR A 27 -14.71 -2.04 -14.60
N LEU A 28 -15.16 -1.59 -15.78
CA LEU A 28 -14.90 -0.22 -16.28
C LEU A 28 -15.30 0.87 -15.25
N LYS A 29 -16.30 0.60 -14.40
CA LYS A 29 -16.69 1.43 -13.25
C LYS A 29 -15.62 1.54 -12.15
N SER A 30 -14.82 0.51 -11.93
CA SER A 30 -13.74 0.50 -10.93
C SER A 30 -12.44 1.15 -11.43
N LEU A 31 -12.21 1.14 -12.75
CA LEU A 31 -11.16 1.93 -13.40
C LEU A 31 -11.44 3.44 -13.26
N LEU A 32 -12.71 3.84 -13.25
CA LEU A 32 -13.13 5.23 -13.05
C LEU A 32 -13.20 5.64 -11.57
N SER A 33 -13.18 4.68 -10.62
CA SER A 33 -13.24 4.99 -9.18
C SER A 33 -11.88 5.14 -8.49
N ASN A 34 -10.77 5.13 -9.26
CA ASN A 34 -9.41 5.46 -8.80
C ASN A 34 -9.04 4.87 -7.44
N LYS A 35 -9.30 3.57 -7.30
CA LYS A 35 -9.13 2.83 -6.06
C LYS A 35 -7.88 1.96 -6.20
N PHE A 36 -6.72 2.60 -6.14
CA PHE A 36 -5.40 1.96 -6.09
C PHE A 36 -4.82 2.10 -4.68
N PRO A 37 -4.12 1.09 -4.14
CA PRO A 37 -3.51 1.16 -2.82
C PRO A 37 -2.30 2.12 -2.83
N VAL A 38 -2.56 3.40 -2.59
CA VAL A 38 -1.57 4.47 -2.47
C VAL A 38 -1.22 4.67 -0.99
N PHE A 39 0.06 4.88 -0.67
CA PHE A 39 0.47 5.33 0.65
C PHE A 39 0.24 6.84 0.75
N ALA A 40 -0.88 7.25 1.34
CA ALA A 40 -1.22 8.66 1.53
C ALA A 40 -2.10 8.86 2.77
N ALA A 41 -1.91 9.96 3.49
CA ALA A 41 -2.75 10.30 4.64
C ALA A 41 -4.02 11.05 4.22
N ALA A 42 -4.95 10.32 3.60
CA ALA A 42 -6.26 10.84 3.23
C ALA A 42 -7.36 10.12 4.05
N PRO A 43 -8.06 10.80 4.97
CA PRO A 43 -9.08 10.19 5.84
C PRO A 43 -10.22 9.50 5.09
N ALA A 44 -10.57 9.99 3.90
CA ALA A 44 -11.61 9.41 3.04
C ALA A 44 -11.12 8.23 2.19
N LEU A 45 -9.82 7.89 2.23
CA LEU A 45 -9.25 6.83 1.42
C LEU A 45 -9.56 5.47 2.03
N ALA A 46 -10.62 4.83 1.51
CA ALA A 46 -10.97 3.46 1.87
C ALA A 46 -9.84 2.44 1.58
N MET A 47 -8.89 2.78 0.70
CA MET A 47 -7.82 1.88 0.22
C MET A 47 -6.44 2.30 0.69
N ASN A 48 -6.20 2.21 2.00
CA ASN A 48 -4.97 2.68 2.59
C ASN A 48 -4.17 1.55 3.28
N PRO A 49 -3.33 0.81 2.53
CA PRO A 49 -2.49 -0.21 3.14
C PRO A 49 -1.49 0.36 4.16
N GLY A 50 -1.09 1.64 4.01
CA GLY A 50 -0.23 2.32 4.97
C GLY A 50 -0.90 2.42 6.35
N PHE A 51 -2.21 2.70 6.38
CA PHE A 51 -2.94 2.78 7.63
C PHE A 51 -3.03 1.42 8.34
N ALA A 52 -3.21 0.32 7.59
CA ALA A 52 -3.19 -1.02 8.15
C ALA A 52 -1.83 -1.35 8.81
N LEU A 53 -0.73 -1.04 8.13
CA LEU A 53 0.62 -1.24 8.66
C LEU A 53 0.87 -0.40 9.92
N ALA A 54 0.43 0.85 9.93
CA ALA A 54 0.56 1.75 11.07
C ALA A 54 -0.25 1.26 12.28
N ALA A 55 -1.50 0.88 12.07
CA ALA A 55 -2.36 0.34 13.13
C ALA A 55 -1.78 -0.97 13.69
N TYR A 56 -1.32 -1.87 12.81
CA TYR A 56 -0.68 -3.12 13.20
C TYR A 56 0.53 -2.88 14.11
N ALA A 57 1.48 -2.05 13.66
CA ALA A 57 2.69 -1.75 14.45
C ALA A 57 2.38 -1.01 15.77
N THR A 58 1.41 -0.09 15.75
CA THR A 58 0.97 0.64 16.95
C THR A 58 0.41 -0.32 18.00
N ILE A 59 -0.49 -1.22 17.61
CA ILE A 59 -1.12 -2.17 18.52
C ILE A 59 -0.09 -3.18 19.04
N CYS A 60 0.80 -3.70 18.17
CA CYS A 60 1.90 -4.56 18.61
C CYS A 60 2.79 -3.86 19.64
N GLY A 61 3.10 -2.58 19.43
CA GLY A 61 3.83 -1.76 20.39
C GLY A 61 3.12 -1.64 21.75
N HIS A 62 1.82 -1.36 21.75
CA HIS A 62 1.01 -1.26 22.98
C HIS A 62 0.93 -2.60 23.73
N LEU A 63 0.74 -3.69 22.99
CA LEU A 63 0.67 -5.05 23.53
C LEU A 63 2.05 -5.64 23.88
N LYS A 64 3.15 -4.95 23.56
CA LYS A 64 4.54 -5.44 23.71
C LYS A 64 4.77 -6.78 22.99
N GLN A 65 4.18 -6.92 21.82
CA GLN A 65 4.31 -8.11 20.98
C GLN A 65 5.24 -7.83 19.80
N PRO A 66 5.96 -8.85 19.29
CA PRO A 66 6.75 -8.69 18.07
C PRO A 66 5.84 -8.44 16.86
N LEU A 67 6.35 -7.67 15.90
CA LEU A 67 5.75 -7.45 14.59
C LEU A 67 5.93 -8.72 13.74
N ARG A 68 4.93 -9.60 13.72
CA ARG A 68 4.99 -10.88 12.98
C ARG A 68 4.60 -10.68 11.52
N PHE A 69 5.44 -11.15 10.59
CA PHE A 69 5.09 -11.09 9.18
C PHE A 69 3.94 -12.06 8.85
N PRO A 70 2.84 -11.60 8.22
CA PRO A 70 1.69 -12.45 7.96
C PRO A 70 1.80 -13.28 6.67
N GLY A 71 2.66 -12.91 5.73
CA GLY A 71 2.78 -13.58 4.41
C GLY A 71 3.78 -14.74 4.38
N GLY A 72 3.80 -15.47 3.28
CA GLY A 72 4.83 -16.47 2.96
C GLY A 72 6.15 -15.86 2.44
N ILE A 73 7.15 -16.72 2.24
CA ILE A 73 8.49 -16.32 1.78
C ILE A 73 8.47 -15.61 0.42
N GLU A 74 7.55 -15.99 -0.46
CA GLU A 74 7.40 -15.37 -1.77
C GLU A 74 6.99 -13.90 -1.64
N ALA A 75 6.05 -13.59 -0.74
CA ALA A 75 5.61 -12.23 -0.49
C ALA A 75 6.65 -11.40 0.29
N TRP A 76 7.43 -12.07 1.16
CA TRP A 76 8.52 -11.46 1.90
C TRP A 76 9.59 -10.87 0.95
N GLN A 77 10.00 -11.65 -0.04
CA GLN A 77 11.13 -11.34 -0.94
C GLN A 77 10.70 -10.68 -2.26
N SER A 78 9.40 -10.73 -2.62
CA SER A 78 8.92 -10.17 -3.88
C SER A 78 9.06 -8.65 -3.93
N HIS A 79 9.56 -8.16 -5.06
CA HIS A 79 9.61 -6.73 -5.33
C HIS A 79 8.26 -6.22 -5.83
N ILE A 80 7.73 -5.19 -5.17
CA ILE A 80 6.44 -4.60 -5.48
C ILE A 80 6.61 -3.10 -5.66
N SER A 81 6.18 -2.59 -6.81
CA SER A 81 6.10 -1.15 -7.05
C SER A 81 5.00 -0.55 -6.17
N HIS A 82 5.35 0.48 -5.39
CA HIS A 82 4.42 1.27 -4.60
C HIS A 82 4.45 2.73 -5.02
N ILE A 83 3.43 3.47 -4.59
CA ILE A 83 3.32 4.89 -4.86
C ILE A 83 2.87 5.61 -3.59
N THR A 84 3.57 6.70 -3.27
CA THR A 84 3.19 7.64 -2.23
C THR A 84 2.30 8.74 -2.80
N GLY A 85 1.42 9.30 -1.97
CA GLY A 85 0.59 10.45 -2.34
C GLY A 85 1.43 11.64 -2.84
N LYS A 86 2.64 11.80 -2.27
CA LYS A 86 3.62 12.82 -2.63
C LYS A 86 4.05 12.71 -4.10
N LEU A 87 4.60 11.57 -4.52
CA LEU A 87 5.02 11.41 -5.92
C LEU A 87 3.81 11.40 -6.86
N ASN A 88 2.67 10.85 -6.42
CA ASN A 88 1.45 10.86 -7.22
C ASN A 88 0.98 12.29 -7.54
N GLY A 89 1.06 13.22 -6.57
CA GLY A 89 0.77 14.63 -6.76
C GLY A 89 1.72 15.30 -7.75
N TYR A 90 3.04 15.15 -7.55
CA TYR A 90 4.05 15.75 -8.45
C TYR A 90 3.94 15.23 -9.88
N PHE A 91 3.67 13.94 -10.05
CA PHE A 91 3.51 13.36 -11.39
C PHE A 91 2.24 13.89 -12.07
N ALA A 92 1.14 14.01 -11.32
CA ALA A 92 -0.12 14.56 -11.84
C ALA A 92 0.05 16.01 -12.31
N GLU A 93 0.81 16.82 -11.57
CA GLU A 93 1.19 18.17 -12.00
C GLU A 93 2.04 18.14 -13.28
N TRP A 94 3.10 17.32 -13.30
CA TRP A 94 4.01 17.21 -14.45
C TRP A 94 3.30 16.82 -15.74
N VAL A 95 2.40 15.82 -15.72
CA VAL A 95 1.66 15.39 -16.93
C VAL A 95 0.68 16.45 -17.45
N VAL A 96 0.21 17.37 -16.61
CA VAL A 96 -0.68 18.44 -17.06
C VAL A 96 0.11 19.61 -17.63
N LEU A 97 1.33 19.85 -17.14
CA LEU A 97 2.16 20.99 -17.54
C LEU A 97 3.13 20.68 -18.70
N THR A 98 3.27 19.41 -19.11
CA THR A 98 4.21 19.00 -20.16
C THR A 98 3.47 18.65 -21.45
N GLU A 99 3.60 19.47 -22.50
CA GLU A 99 2.84 19.31 -23.75
C GLU A 99 3.09 17.96 -24.42
N GLU A 100 4.32 17.43 -24.36
CA GLU A 100 4.69 16.13 -24.92
C GLU A 100 3.96 14.95 -24.27
N THR A 101 3.39 15.15 -23.08
CA THR A 101 2.64 14.12 -22.36
C THR A 101 1.15 14.13 -22.68
N LYS A 102 0.67 15.11 -23.46
CA LYS A 102 -0.73 15.25 -23.85
C LYS A 102 -1.25 14.02 -24.59
N ASN A 103 -2.46 13.61 -24.22
CA ASN A 103 -3.17 12.45 -24.78
C ASN A 103 -2.43 11.13 -24.55
N GLN A 104 -1.71 11.01 -23.43
CA GLN A 104 -0.92 9.82 -23.09
C GLN A 104 -1.42 9.12 -21.83
N LYS A 105 -1.24 7.80 -21.82
CA LYS A 105 -1.34 6.95 -20.64
C LYS A 105 0.04 6.62 -20.08
N PHE A 106 0.20 6.66 -18.76
CA PHE A 106 1.43 6.35 -18.03
C PHE A 106 1.17 5.40 -16.87
N ASN A 107 2.10 4.48 -16.62
CA ASN A 107 2.22 3.90 -15.29
C ASN A 107 2.85 4.93 -14.35
N ILE A 108 2.63 4.78 -13.04
CA ILE A 108 3.32 5.60 -12.03
C ILE A 108 3.62 4.79 -10.76
N HIS A 109 4.85 4.89 -10.28
CA HIS A 109 5.28 4.38 -8.97
C HIS A 109 6.40 5.26 -8.43
N ASP A 110 6.74 5.12 -7.14
CA ASP A 110 7.76 5.89 -6.42
C ASP A 110 9.16 5.84 -7.04
N ASN A 111 9.37 4.91 -7.97
CA ASN A 111 10.65 4.68 -8.62
C ASN A 111 11.78 4.30 -7.64
N SER A 112 11.38 3.70 -6.51
CA SER A 112 12.24 3.15 -5.46
C SER A 112 12.09 1.63 -5.35
N PHE A 113 13.13 0.98 -4.85
CA PHE A 113 13.09 -0.44 -4.51
C PHE A 113 12.23 -0.65 -3.25
N PHE A 114 11.43 -1.72 -3.24
CA PHE A 114 10.59 -2.10 -2.11
C PHE A 114 10.40 -3.61 -2.03
N THR A 115 10.70 -4.18 -0.86
CA THR A 115 10.28 -5.53 -0.44
C THR A 115 9.75 -5.47 0.99
N CYS A 116 8.88 -6.42 1.35
CA CYS A 116 8.44 -6.59 2.74
C CYS A 116 9.63 -6.92 3.65
N GLU A 117 10.59 -7.70 3.15
CA GLU A 117 11.84 -8.02 3.84
C GLU A 117 12.62 -6.78 4.30
N SER A 118 12.70 -5.77 3.44
CA SER A 118 13.36 -4.51 3.78
C SER A 118 12.46 -3.59 4.61
N LEU A 119 11.13 -3.69 4.49
CA LEU A 119 10.19 -2.88 5.26
C LEU A 119 10.12 -3.31 6.73
N TRP A 120 9.98 -4.60 6.99
CA TRP A 120 9.58 -5.11 8.30
C TRP A 120 10.52 -4.70 9.45
N PRO A 121 11.85 -4.84 9.31
CA PRO A 121 12.79 -4.40 10.34
C PRO A 121 12.75 -2.89 10.56
N LYS A 122 12.48 -2.10 9.51
CA LYS A 122 12.35 -0.64 9.62
C LYS A 122 11.08 -0.28 10.36
N LEU A 123 9.94 -0.86 9.98
CA LEU A 123 8.65 -0.65 10.63
C LEU A 123 8.72 -1.00 12.12
N ALA A 124 9.29 -2.16 12.46
CA ALA A 124 9.48 -2.57 13.85
C ALA A 124 10.43 -1.60 14.59
N GLY A 125 11.53 -1.18 13.95
CA GLY A 125 12.47 -0.18 14.49
C GLY A 125 11.83 1.18 14.76
N TRP A 126 10.89 1.64 13.93
CA TRP A 126 10.17 2.91 14.16
C TRP A 126 9.36 2.88 15.46
N TYR A 127 8.87 1.71 15.88
CA TYR A 127 8.12 1.54 17.13
C TYR A 127 8.97 0.95 18.26
N GLY A 128 10.22 0.57 17.99
CA GLY A 128 11.14 -0.10 18.92
C GLY A 128 10.61 -1.43 19.45
N ILE A 129 9.97 -2.21 18.58
CA ILE A 129 9.52 -3.57 18.86
C ILE A 129 10.37 -4.59 18.10
N ASP A 130 10.38 -5.83 18.60
CA ASP A 130 10.95 -6.97 17.88
C ASP A 130 10.10 -7.31 16.64
N TRP A 131 10.65 -8.12 15.73
CA TRP A 131 9.94 -8.59 14.55
C TRP A 131 10.31 -10.04 14.20
N THR A 132 9.43 -10.70 13.47
CA THR A 132 9.70 -12.04 12.91
C THR A 132 9.40 -12.06 11.41
N GLY A 133 10.25 -12.75 10.65
CA GLY A 133 10.05 -12.99 9.22
C GLY A 133 8.95 -14.03 8.93
N PRO A 134 8.83 -14.47 7.67
CA PRO A 134 7.84 -15.46 7.25
C PRO A 134 8.04 -16.80 7.96
N GLU A 135 6.93 -17.45 8.31
CA GLU A 135 6.94 -18.83 8.81
C GLU A 135 6.86 -19.83 7.64
N GLU A 136 7.56 -20.96 7.73
CA GLU A 136 7.58 -21.98 6.66
C GLU A 136 6.42 -23.00 6.75
N THR A 137 5.78 -23.14 7.92
CA THR A 137 4.80 -24.20 8.18
C THR A 137 3.45 -23.66 8.64
N GLY A 138 2.39 -24.43 8.36
CA GLY A 138 1.02 -24.06 8.70
C GLY A 138 0.52 -22.82 7.96
N LEU A 139 0.94 -22.65 6.71
CA LEU A 139 0.46 -21.58 5.83
C LEU A 139 -0.88 -21.97 5.21
N THR A 140 -1.77 -20.98 5.09
CA THR A 140 -2.97 -21.07 4.26
C THR A 140 -2.57 -20.77 2.82
N GLU A 141 -3.03 -21.60 1.87
CA GLU A 141 -2.80 -21.41 0.45
C GLU A 141 -4.10 -21.05 -0.26
N VAL A 142 -4.08 -20.00 -1.09
CA VAL A 142 -5.24 -19.54 -1.85
C VAL A 142 -4.83 -19.29 -3.31
N GLU A 143 -5.50 -19.97 -4.25
CA GLU A 143 -5.33 -19.69 -5.67
C GLU A 143 -5.92 -18.33 -6.04
N PHE A 144 -5.13 -17.52 -6.74
CA PHE A 144 -5.46 -16.16 -7.17
C PHE A 144 -5.38 -16.00 -8.69
N GLY A 145 -6.29 -15.19 -9.24
CA GLY A 145 -6.33 -14.83 -10.66
C GLY A 145 -7.21 -15.75 -11.52
N HIS A 146 -7.15 -15.60 -12.84
CA HIS A 146 -8.01 -16.33 -13.79
C HIS A 146 -7.45 -17.70 -14.19
N SER A 147 -8.33 -18.57 -14.69
CA SER A 147 -7.98 -19.83 -15.37
C SER A 147 -8.57 -19.83 -16.79
N PRO A 148 -7.75 -19.90 -17.85
CA PRO A 148 -6.29 -19.83 -17.81
C PRO A 148 -5.81 -18.45 -17.33
N PRO A 149 -4.58 -18.33 -16.79
CA PRO A 149 -4.03 -17.03 -16.42
C PRO A 149 -4.04 -16.06 -17.62
N PRO A 150 -4.26 -14.75 -17.43
CA PRO A 150 -4.34 -13.78 -18.54
C PRO A 150 -3.07 -13.75 -19.42
N ARG A 151 -1.93 -14.13 -18.85
CA ARG A 151 -0.66 -14.28 -19.57
C ARG A 151 -0.62 -15.49 -20.53
N GLY A 152 -1.59 -16.41 -20.46
CA GLY A 152 -1.73 -17.55 -21.37
C GLY A 152 -0.89 -18.79 -21.04
N TYR A 153 -0.06 -18.77 -19.99
CA TYR A 153 0.81 -19.90 -19.62
C TYR A 153 1.00 -20.02 -18.10
N GLY A 154 1.45 -21.18 -17.62
CA GLY A 154 1.79 -21.45 -16.21
C GLY A 154 0.59 -21.58 -15.26
N PRO A 155 0.81 -21.89 -13.97
CA PRO A 155 -0.25 -22.11 -12.99
C PRO A 155 -0.90 -20.81 -12.50
N ARG A 156 -2.04 -20.88 -11.80
CA ARG A 156 -2.59 -19.70 -11.13
C ARG A 156 -1.60 -19.18 -10.08
N ALA A 157 -1.67 -17.88 -9.79
CA ALA A 157 -0.86 -17.33 -8.72
C ALA A 157 -1.30 -17.97 -7.38
N LEU A 158 -0.37 -18.30 -6.50
CA LEU A 158 -0.67 -18.95 -5.23
C LEU A 158 -0.28 -18.03 -4.09
N ILE A 159 -1.27 -17.49 -3.40
CA ILE A 159 -1.07 -16.65 -2.21
C ILE A 159 -0.87 -17.57 -1.02
N ARG A 160 0.22 -17.35 -0.28
CA ARG A 160 0.53 -18.06 0.97
C ARG A 160 0.60 -17.06 2.12
N TYR A 161 -0.10 -17.35 3.21
CA TYR A 161 -0.08 -16.51 4.41
C TYR A 161 -0.32 -17.33 5.67
N LYS A 162 0.19 -16.84 6.81
CA LYS A 162 -0.01 -17.43 8.14
C LYS A 162 -1.29 -16.94 8.79
N PHE A 163 -1.57 -15.65 8.68
CA PHE A 163 -2.79 -15.01 9.17
C PHE A 163 -3.11 -13.76 8.35
N ASN A 164 -4.36 -13.31 8.40
CA ASN A 164 -4.75 -12.02 7.84
C ASN A 164 -4.86 -10.98 8.94
N PHE A 165 -4.63 -9.71 8.60
CA PHE A 165 -4.84 -8.60 9.52
C PHE A 165 -6.27 -8.51 10.03
N GLU A 166 -7.26 -8.99 9.28
CA GLU A 166 -8.66 -9.02 9.71
C GLU A 166 -8.87 -10.03 10.83
N ASP A 167 -8.34 -11.25 10.66
CA ASP A 167 -8.44 -12.32 11.67
C ASP A 167 -7.68 -11.92 12.94
N TRP A 168 -6.51 -11.32 12.78
CA TRP A 168 -5.74 -10.76 13.89
C TRP A 168 -6.49 -9.61 14.60
N ALA A 169 -7.08 -8.68 13.85
CA ALA A 169 -7.85 -7.56 14.40
C ALA A 169 -9.16 -8.01 15.06
N ALA A 170 -9.66 -9.21 14.74
CA ALA A 170 -10.87 -9.75 15.36
C ALA A 170 -10.66 -10.18 16.82
N SER A 171 -9.41 -10.44 17.24
CA SER A 171 -9.09 -10.92 18.58
C SER A 171 -9.49 -9.91 19.68
N PRO A 172 -10.02 -10.37 20.83
CA PRO A 172 -10.51 -9.48 21.89
C PRO A 172 -9.44 -8.54 22.48
N ASP A 173 -8.22 -9.04 22.67
CA ASP A 173 -7.08 -8.28 23.17
C ASP A 173 -6.68 -7.15 22.21
N VAL A 174 -6.67 -7.42 20.91
CA VAL A 174 -6.39 -6.42 19.86
C VAL A 174 -7.45 -5.33 19.80
N LYS A 175 -8.73 -5.71 19.90
CA LYS A 175 -9.84 -4.74 19.95
C LYS A 175 -9.75 -3.86 21.19
N GLN A 176 -9.49 -4.46 22.35
CA GLN A 176 -9.33 -3.72 23.60
C GLN A 176 -8.14 -2.74 23.52
N ALA A 177 -6.99 -3.20 23.01
CA ALA A 177 -5.81 -2.36 22.84
C ALA A 177 -6.08 -1.15 21.95
N TRP A 178 -6.81 -1.33 20.84
CA TRP A 178 -7.17 -0.20 19.98
C TRP A 178 -8.09 0.79 20.68
N THR A 179 -9.10 0.32 21.42
CA THR A 179 -9.98 1.19 22.19
C THR A 179 -9.20 2.02 23.22
N GLU A 180 -8.30 1.39 23.98
CA GLU A 180 -7.44 2.08 24.96
C GLU A 180 -6.55 3.14 24.29
N LEU A 181 -5.93 2.81 23.16
CA LEU A 181 -5.11 3.73 22.39
C LEU A 181 -5.94 4.89 21.83
N ALA A 182 -7.13 4.60 21.32
CA ALA A 182 -8.02 5.58 20.74
C ALA A 182 -8.51 6.59 21.77
N GLU A 183 -8.85 6.14 22.98
CA GLU A 183 -9.22 7.01 24.09
C GLU A 183 -8.02 7.82 24.59
N LYS A 184 -6.88 7.17 24.83
CA LYS A 184 -5.67 7.81 25.36
C LYS A 184 -5.11 8.91 24.46
N HIS A 185 -5.19 8.73 23.14
CA HIS A 185 -4.61 9.64 22.16
C HIS A 185 -5.63 10.54 21.45
N ASP A 186 -6.91 10.42 21.83
CA ASP A 186 -8.05 11.09 21.20
C ASP A 186 -8.08 10.89 19.68
N LEU A 187 -8.09 9.62 19.26
CA LEU A 187 -8.08 9.24 17.86
C LEU A 187 -9.46 9.42 17.21
N VAL A 188 -9.47 9.79 15.93
CA VAL A 188 -10.70 9.96 15.14
C VAL A 188 -11.40 8.62 14.92
N CYS A 189 -10.60 7.55 14.75
CA CYS A 189 -11.09 6.18 14.54
C CYS A 189 -11.10 5.40 15.85
N LYS A 190 -12.22 5.43 16.57
CA LYS A 190 -12.36 4.74 17.87
C LYS A 190 -12.71 3.25 17.75
N ASP A 191 -13.43 2.88 16.70
CA ASP A 191 -13.82 1.49 16.44
C ASP A 191 -12.87 0.86 15.42
N LEU A 192 -12.17 -0.21 15.83
CA LEU A 192 -11.26 -0.94 14.97
C LEU A 192 -11.95 -1.52 13.72
N ASN A 193 -13.27 -1.79 13.78
CA ASN A 193 -14.02 -2.28 12.62
C ASN A 193 -14.04 -1.26 11.46
N GLN A 194 -13.87 0.04 11.75
CA GLN A 194 -13.72 1.07 10.72
C GLN A 194 -12.43 0.88 9.90
N LEU A 195 -11.44 0.15 10.44
CA LEU A 195 -10.20 -0.18 9.74
C LEU A 195 -10.31 -1.40 8.83
N THR A 196 -11.41 -2.17 8.88
CA THR A 196 -11.54 -3.46 8.16
C THR A 196 -11.15 -3.35 6.69
N GLN A 197 -11.56 -2.27 6.02
CA GLN A 197 -11.21 -2.08 4.61
C GLN A 197 -9.72 -1.80 4.42
N ALA A 198 -9.10 -0.98 5.26
CA ALA A 198 -7.66 -0.74 5.24
C ALA A 198 -6.89 -2.04 5.53
N LEU A 199 -7.31 -2.83 6.53
CA LEU A 199 -6.70 -4.12 6.88
C LEU A 199 -6.75 -5.12 5.72
N LYS A 200 -7.88 -5.22 5.00
CA LYS A 200 -8.00 -5.99 3.75
C LYS A 200 -6.94 -5.57 2.73
N PHE A 201 -6.76 -4.27 2.52
CA PHE A 201 -5.75 -3.76 1.59
C PHE A 201 -4.32 -3.92 2.10
N GLY A 202 -4.11 -3.90 3.42
CA GLY A 202 -2.87 -4.28 4.07
C GLY A 202 -2.47 -5.71 3.69
N ASN A 203 -3.39 -6.67 3.79
CA ASN A 203 -3.14 -8.07 3.38
C ASN A 203 -2.71 -8.13 1.92
N THR A 204 -3.40 -7.42 1.02
CA THR A 204 -3.03 -7.38 -0.40
C THR A 204 -1.67 -6.72 -0.67
N THR A 205 -1.09 -5.98 0.28
CA THR A 205 0.25 -5.41 0.14
C THR A 205 1.32 -6.38 0.60
N VAL A 206 1.08 -7.07 1.71
CA VAL A 206 2.10 -7.92 2.37
C VAL A 206 2.02 -9.40 2.00
N GLN A 207 1.02 -9.82 1.23
CA GLN A 207 0.82 -11.22 0.82
C GLN A 207 0.88 -11.41 -0.72
N GLN A 208 1.44 -10.47 -1.47
CA GLN A 208 1.52 -10.61 -2.94
C GLN A 208 2.42 -11.80 -3.31
N PRO A 209 1.94 -12.74 -4.15
CA PRO A 209 2.63 -14.00 -4.41
C PRO A 209 3.72 -13.89 -5.48
N GLY A 210 4.04 -12.68 -5.93
CA GLY A 210 5.03 -12.44 -6.96
C GLY A 210 5.31 -10.97 -7.18
N ALA A 211 6.35 -10.70 -7.98
CA ALA A 211 6.76 -9.35 -8.25
C ALA A 211 5.71 -8.57 -9.07
N LEU A 212 5.44 -7.33 -8.65
CA LEU A 212 4.62 -6.38 -9.39
C LEU A 212 5.50 -5.18 -9.74
N ILE A 213 6.01 -5.17 -10.96
CA ILE A 213 6.96 -4.14 -11.43
C ILE A 213 6.34 -3.42 -12.61
N LEU A 214 6.17 -2.11 -12.48
CA LEU A 214 5.68 -1.27 -13.58
C LEU A 214 6.86 -0.54 -14.22
N SER A 215 6.92 -0.49 -15.56
CA SER A 215 7.92 0.34 -16.25
C SER A 215 7.50 1.81 -16.23
N MET A 216 8.47 2.68 -15.93
CA MET A 216 8.40 4.14 -16.02
C MET A 216 9.13 4.69 -17.25
N ASP A 217 9.61 3.83 -18.15
CA ASP A 217 10.50 4.24 -19.25
C ASP A 217 9.85 5.25 -20.18
N LYS A 218 8.54 5.13 -20.39
CA LYS A 218 7.79 6.10 -21.20
C LYS A 218 7.84 7.50 -20.57
N ALA A 219 7.56 7.60 -19.27
CA ALA A 219 7.63 8.88 -18.56
C ALA A 219 9.06 9.43 -18.56
N ARG A 220 10.06 8.56 -18.33
CA ARG A 220 11.49 8.93 -18.37
C ARG A 220 11.93 9.47 -19.72
N LYS A 221 11.51 8.84 -20.82
CA LYS A 221 11.80 9.30 -22.19
C LYS A 221 11.17 10.66 -22.51
N LEU A 222 10.14 11.06 -21.77
CA LEU A 222 9.47 12.36 -21.91
C LEU A 222 9.94 13.37 -20.85
N GLY A 223 10.99 13.07 -20.08
CA GLY A 223 11.63 14.01 -19.16
C GLY A 223 11.25 13.84 -17.68
N TRP A 224 10.48 12.83 -17.30
CA TRP A 224 10.21 12.55 -15.89
C TRP A 224 11.37 11.82 -15.22
N HIS A 225 11.98 12.46 -14.23
CA HIS A 225 13.06 11.87 -13.41
C HIS A 225 12.76 11.90 -11.90
N GLY A 226 11.52 12.25 -11.51
CA GLY A 226 11.10 12.27 -10.11
C GLY A 226 11.14 10.87 -9.48
N TYR A 227 11.59 10.80 -8.23
CA TYR A 227 11.55 9.60 -7.40
C TYR A 227 11.24 9.98 -5.95
N VAL A 228 10.71 9.03 -5.18
CA VAL A 228 10.56 9.12 -3.73
C VAL A 228 11.09 7.81 -3.13
N ASP A 229 11.90 7.89 -2.07
CA ASP A 229 12.19 6.71 -1.24
C ASP A 229 10.88 6.25 -0.60
N THR A 230 10.39 5.07 -1.00
CA THR A 230 9.11 4.53 -0.53
C THR A 230 9.09 4.31 0.98
N TYR A 231 10.21 3.93 1.60
CA TYR A 231 10.28 3.71 3.06
C TYR A 231 10.18 5.03 3.82
N GLN A 232 10.92 6.05 3.36
CA GLN A 232 10.82 7.38 3.92
C GLN A 232 9.43 7.98 3.71
N GLY A 233 8.89 7.87 2.49
CA GLY A 233 7.55 8.34 2.15
C GLY A 233 6.47 7.67 2.99
N LEU A 234 6.60 6.37 3.30
CA LEU A 234 5.68 5.67 4.19
C LEU A 234 5.76 6.20 5.64
N LEU A 235 6.97 6.47 6.15
CA LEU A 235 7.14 7.08 7.47
C LEU A 235 6.56 8.51 7.52
N GLU A 236 6.77 9.31 6.47
CA GLU A 236 6.13 10.64 6.31
C GLU A 236 4.60 10.53 6.34
N VAL A 237 4.04 9.53 5.66
CA VAL A 237 2.60 9.24 5.70
C VAL A 237 2.12 8.85 7.10
N PHE A 238 2.93 8.14 7.90
CA PHE A 238 2.57 7.84 9.28
C PHE A 238 2.57 9.10 10.16
N ASP A 239 3.51 10.01 9.94
CA ASP A 239 3.49 11.31 10.63
C ASP A 239 2.24 12.11 10.29
N GLU A 240 1.79 12.07 9.03
CA GLU A 240 0.55 12.69 8.62
C GLU A 240 -0.68 12.01 9.24
N PHE A 241 -0.73 10.68 9.33
CA PHE A 241 -1.79 9.97 10.07
C PHE A 241 -1.83 10.40 11.54
N ALA A 242 -0.67 10.56 12.18
CA ALA A 242 -0.59 11.01 13.57
C ALA A 242 -1.10 12.45 13.74
N LYS A 243 -0.73 13.36 12.82
CA LYS A 243 -1.25 14.74 12.77
C LYS A 243 -2.77 14.76 12.62
N LEU A 244 -3.31 13.87 11.79
CA LEU A 244 -4.75 13.69 11.57
C LEU A 244 -5.44 12.87 12.67
N LYS A 245 -4.74 12.49 13.75
CA LYS A 245 -5.27 11.68 14.85
C LYS A 245 -5.86 10.35 14.39
N MET A 246 -5.37 9.79 13.28
CA MET A 246 -5.76 8.46 12.80
C MET A 246 -4.99 7.35 13.54
N ILE A 247 -3.76 7.64 13.95
CA ILE A 247 -2.92 6.81 14.82
C ILE A 247 -2.27 7.69 15.90
N PRO A 248 -1.73 7.10 16.99
CA PRO A 248 -0.81 7.80 17.89
C PRO A 248 0.48 8.25 17.19
N ASN A 249 1.22 9.18 17.80
CA ASN A 249 2.53 9.58 17.28
C ASN A 249 3.46 8.37 17.15
N VAL A 250 4.14 8.26 16.01
CA VAL A 250 5.17 7.24 15.79
C VAL A 250 6.38 7.56 16.70
N PRO A 251 6.84 6.61 17.54
CA PRO A 251 7.96 6.86 18.46
C PRO A 251 9.30 7.16 17.78
N LYS A 252 9.53 6.60 16.59
CA LYS A 252 10.76 6.70 15.78
C LYS A 252 12.04 6.28 16.53
N ILE A 253 11.96 5.17 17.28
CA ILE A 253 13.05 4.72 18.17
C ILE A 253 14.34 4.42 17.41
N SER A 254 14.26 3.69 16.30
CA SER A 254 15.40 3.40 15.42
C SER A 254 14.98 3.54 13.97
N VAL A 255 15.35 4.67 13.36
CA VAL A 255 15.12 4.93 11.94
C VAL A 255 16.43 4.69 11.18
N ARG A 256 16.43 3.74 10.24
CA ARG A 256 17.55 3.47 9.34
C ARG A 256 17.06 3.61 7.90
N PHE A 257 17.75 4.44 7.14
CA PHE A 257 17.59 4.55 5.69
C PHE A 257 18.75 3.78 5.02
N PRO A 258 18.49 3.10 3.89
CA PRO A 258 19.52 2.36 3.16
C PRO A 258 20.64 3.28 2.65
#